data_AF-C9D7R3-F1
#
_entry.id   AF-C9D7R3-F1
#
_cell.length_a   1.000
_cell.length_b   1.000
_cell.length_c   1.000
_cell.angle_alpha   90.00
_cell.angle_beta   90.00
_cell.angle_gamma   90.00
#
_symmetry.space_group_name_H-M   'P 1'
#
loop_
_entity.id
_entity.type
_entity.pdbx_description
1 polymer ?
#
loop_
_entity_poly.entity_id
_entity_poly.type
_entity_poly.pdbx_seq_one_letter_code
_entity_poly.pdbx_strand_id
1 'polypeptide(L)'
;MTTMSFFTVLSVAVCLCIEAGVEGSRLNGRDMLMQEESPLMERNALKYDSRLWPDGVVIYEFTSLRFYRKLIKRVMQHIADNTCITFKERTNEKGYVNIYNGKLFTCFADMGYYPFKQRLSLGLGCRSFGAILHELGHVLGLYHEQQRPDRDDYVIVYKDNIQTGALRDYEKRFENNTRVIGPFDYDSIMIYGETDARKSGSVTMKVKKPGATLVNASLKHELTALDIKKINTLYNCPGKDKF
;
A
#
# COMPACT_ATOMS: atom_id res chain seq x y z
N MET A 1 55.07 -4.87 -7.71
CA MET A 1 53.80 -4.90 -8.46
C MET A 1 52.85 -5.76 -7.66
N THR A 2 51.80 -5.17 -7.10
CA THR A 2 51.05 -5.79 -5.98
C THR A 2 49.60 -5.95 -6.38
N THR A 3 49.08 -7.17 -6.24
CA THR A 3 47.69 -7.52 -6.59
C THR A 3 46.70 -6.96 -5.57
N MET A 4 45.64 -6.29 -6.03
CA MET A 4 44.45 -6.04 -5.24
C MET A 4 43.22 -6.61 -5.95
N SER A 5 42.58 -7.58 -5.30
CA SER A 5 41.26 -8.08 -5.68
C SER A 5 40.20 -7.18 -5.05
N PHE A 6 39.22 -6.74 -5.84
CA PHE A 6 38.01 -6.08 -5.34
C PHE A 6 36.80 -6.97 -5.58
N PHE A 7 36.23 -7.49 -4.49
CA PHE A 7 34.93 -8.15 -4.50
C PHE A 7 33.82 -7.10 -4.71
N THR A 8 33.05 -7.23 -5.79
CA THR A 8 31.79 -6.49 -5.97
C THR A 8 30.61 -7.39 -5.63
N VAL A 9 29.96 -7.13 -4.49
CA VAL A 9 28.74 -7.84 -4.07
C VAL A 9 27.55 -7.30 -4.86
N LEU A 10 27.14 -8.02 -5.91
CA LEU A 10 26.00 -7.65 -6.76
C LEU A 10 24.67 -8.13 -6.15
N SER A 11 24.17 -7.42 -5.14
CA SER A 11 22.85 -7.68 -4.53
C SER A 11 21.72 -6.97 -5.28
N VAL A 12 21.38 -7.43 -6.48
CA VAL A 12 20.12 -7.02 -7.14
C VAL A 12 18.99 -7.88 -6.57
N ALA A 13 18.26 -7.34 -5.59
CA ALA A 13 17.08 -7.98 -5.03
C ALA A 13 15.95 -8.00 -6.08
N VAL A 14 15.82 -9.12 -6.80
CA VAL A 14 14.70 -9.34 -7.73
C VAL A 14 13.41 -9.49 -6.92
N CYS A 15 12.41 -8.66 -7.22
CA CYS A 15 11.07 -8.76 -6.66
C CYS A 15 10.33 -9.98 -7.24
N LEU A 16 10.70 -11.17 -6.75
CA LEU A 16 10.04 -12.44 -7.02
C LEU A 16 8.83 -12.60 -6.09
N CYS A 17 7.71 -11.98 -6.47
CA CYS A 17 6.41 -12.32 -5.91
C CYS A 17 5.96 -13.68 -6.48
N ILE A 18 6.53 -14.77 -5.97
CA ILE A 18 6.09 -16.12 -6.29
C ILE A 18 4.72 -16.36 -5.66
N GLU A 19 3.85 -17.00 -6.44
CA GLU A 19 2.46 -17.26 -6.10
C GLU A 19 2.32 -18.02 -4.78
N ALA A 20 1.47 -17.49 -3.90
CA ALA A 20 1.02 -18.17 -2.71
C ALA A 20 -0.42 -17.73 -2.40
N GLY A 21 -1.35 -18.13 -3.28
CA GLY A 21 -2.77 -18.03 -2.97
C GLY A 21 -3.06 -18.72 -1.63
N VAL A 22 -3.69 -17.98 -0.71
CA VAL A 22 -4.17 -18.53 0.56
C VAL A 22 -5.60 -18.99 0.32
N GLU A 23 -5.86 -20.28 0.55
CA GLU A 23 -7.22 -20.85 0.48
C GLU A 23 -8.19 -20.02 1.34
N GLY A 24 -9.34 -19.67 0.77
CA GLY A 24 -10.41 -18.95 1.46
C GLY A 24 -10.39 -17.40 1.37
N SER A 25 -9.39 -16.76 0.76
CA SER A 25 -9.49 -15.32 0.47
C SER A 25 -8.76 -14.90 -0.81
N ARG A 26 -9.48 -14.32 -1.78
CA ARG A 26 -8.88 -13.78 -3.01
C ARG A 26 -8.14 -12.48 -2.70
N LEU A 27 -6.87 -12.41 -3.08
CA LEU A 27 -6.17 -11.13 -3.23
C LEU A 27 -6.80 -10.35 -4.40
N ASN A 28 -7.12 -9.08 -4.16
CA ASN A 28 -7.49 -8.12 -5.19
C ASN A 28 -6.21 -7.46 -5.72
N GLY A 29 -5.35 -8.27 -6.33
CA GLY A 29 -3.96 -7.89 -6.60
C GLY A 29 -2.98 -8.85 -5.95
N ARG A 30 -1.84 -8.32 -5.48
CA ARG A 30 -0.83 -9.04 -4.69
C ARG A 30 -0.74 -8.59 -3.23
N ASP A 31 -1.16 -7.36 -2.92
CA ASP A 31 -1.06 -6.68 -1.62
C ASP A 31 -2.42 -6.28 -1.00
N MET A 32 -3.45 -6.03 -1.80
CA MET A 32 -4.79 -5.74 -1.27
C MET A 32 -5.62 -7.01 -1.08
N LEU A 33 -6.11 -7.24 0.13
CA LEU A 33 -7.14 -8.24 0.41
C LEU A 33 -8.51 -7.59 0.53
N MET A 34 -9.48 -8.16 -0.20
CA MET A 34 -10.90 -7.83 -0.08
C MET A 34 -11.67 -9.14 0.03
N GLN A 35 -12.56 -9.25 1.01
CA GLN A 35 -13.37 -10.46 1.20
C GLN A 35 -14.55 -10.45 0.21
N GLU A 36 -15.00 -11.65 -0.18
CA GLU A 36 -15.93 -11.85 -1.30
C GLU A 36 -17.36 -11.36 -1.01
N GLU A 37 -17.67 -10.09 -1.27
CA GLU A 37 -19.05 -9.62 -1.49
C GLU A 37 -19.14 -8.51 -2.56
N SER A 38 -20.08 -8.70 -3.51
CA SER A 38 -20.58 -7.74 -4.52
C SER A 38 -19.63 -7.26 -5.65
N PRO A 39 -20.02 -7.39 -6.95
CA PRO A 39 -19.29 -6.85 -8.12
C PRO A 39 -19.22 -5.32 -8.26
N LEU A 40 -19.47 -4.54 -7.21
CA LEU A 40 -19.58 -3.08 -7.24
C LEU A 40 -18.39 -2.47 -6.50
N MET A 41 -17.33 -2.11 -7.24
CA MET A 41 -16.01 -1.83 -6.67
C MET A 41 -15.21 -0.83 -7.52
N GLU A 42 -14.98 0.37 -6.99
CA GLU A 42 -14.18 1.40 -7.66
C GLU A 42 -13.07 2.02 -6.77
N ARG A 43 -12.38 3.02 -7.33
CA ARG A 43 -10.97 3.47 -7.16
C ARG A 43 -10.64 4.36 -5.92
N ASN A 44 -9.34 4.47 -5.60
CA ASN A 44 -8.62 5.39 -4.68
C ASN A 44 -8.98 5.55 -3.20
N ALA A 45 -10.24 5.47 -2.78
CA ALA A 45 -10.57 5.26 -1.36
C ALA A 45 -11.85 4.44 -1.20
N LEU A 46 -12.03 3.80 -0.05
CA LEU A 46 -13.26 3.07 0.29
C LEU A 46 -14.49 3.98 0.15
N LYS A 47 -15.50 3.51 -0.59
CA LYS A 47 -16.74 4.26 -0.85
C LYS A 47 -17.56 4.51 0.42
N TYR A 48 -17.69 3.48 1.26
CA TYR A 48 -18.62 3.44 2.38
C TYR A 48 -17.91 3.77 3.69
N ASP A 49 -18.41 4.77 4.41
CA ASP A 49 -17.84 5.17 5.70
C ASP A 49 -17.93 4.05 6.75
N SER A 50 -18.86 3.10 6.58
CA SER A 50 -18.95 1.85 7.37
C SER A 50 -17.74 0.91 7.24
N ARG A 51 -16.86 1.16 6.26
CA ARG A 51 -15.60 0.44 6.03
C ARG A 51 -14.38 1.25 6.48
N LEU A 52 -14.58 2.43 7.05
CA LEU A 52 -13.53 3.18 7.75
C LEU A 52 -13.43 2.74 9.20
N TRP A 53 -12.28 2.98 9.81
CA TRP A 53 -12.07 2.72 11.23
C TRP A 53 -12.94 3.66 12.08
N PRO A 54 -13.76 3.14 13.02
CA PRO A 54 -14.55 3.97 13.92
C PRO A 54 -13.67 5.02 14.60
N ASP A 55 -14.13 6.28 14.57
CA ASP A 55 -13.46 7.46 15.12
C ASP A 55 -11.99 7.66 14.66
N GLY A 56 -11.58 7.06 13.53
CA GLY A 56 -10.20 7.08 13.06
C GLY A 56 -9.23 6.24 13.90
N VAL A 57 -9.71 5.35 14.77
CA VAL A 57 -8.89 4.56 15.69
C VAL A 57 -8.59 3.19 15.11
N VAL A 58 -7.37 2.99 14.60
CA VAL A 58 -6.90 1.68 14.13
C VAL A 58 -6.51 0.81 15.33
N ILE A 59 -7.29 -0.24 15.59
CA ILE A 59 -6.96 -1.24 16.60
C ILE A 59 -5.99 -2.26 16.02
N TYR A 60 -4.86 -2.53 16.67
CA TYR A 60 -3.85 -3.46 16.18
C TYR A 60 -3.30 -4.42 17.26
N GLU A 61 -2.74 -5.55 16.81
CA GLU A 61 -2.07 -6.54 17.65
C GLU A 61 -0.84 -7.09 16.91
N PHE A 62 0.25 -7.39 17.62
CA PHE A 62 1.45 -8.00 17.03
C PHE A 62 1.58 -9.48 17.39
N THR A 63 1.27 -10.39 16.45
CA THR A 63 1.56 -11.84 16.63
C THR A 63 3.07 -12.13 16.57
N SER A 64 3.86 -11.30 15.87
CA SER A 64 5.30 -11.53 15.72
C SER A 64 6.09 -10.22 15.54
N LEU A 65 7.09 -10.19 14.65
CA LEU A 65 7.90 -9.02 14.28
C LEU A 65 8.56 -8.27 15.45
N ARG A 66 8.93 -8.96 16.55
CA ARG A 66 9.49 -8.37 17.79
C ARG A 66 10.53 -7.26 17.54
N PHE A 67 11.50 -7.49 16.66
CA PHE A 67 12.58 -6.53 16.34
C PHE A 67 12.13 -5.32 15.51
N TYR A 68 11.01 -5.42 14.78
CA TYR A 68 10.49 -4.36 13.91
C TYR A 68 9.34 -3.56 14.54
N ARG A 69 8.80 -3.97 15.70
CA ARG A 69 7.72 -3.24 16.39
C ARG A 69 8.03 -1.76 16.60
N LYS A 70 9.28 -1.39 16.88
CA LYS A 70 9.71 0.03 17.01
C LYS A 70 9.60 0.80 15.69
N LEU A 71 9.97 0.19 14.57
CA LEU A 71 9.81 0.80 13.25
C LEU A 71 8.32 0.94 12.90
N ILE A 72 7.53 -0.11 13.11
CA ILE A 72 6.09 -0.10 12.79
C ILE A 72 5.37 0.96 13.64
N LYS A 73 5.64 1.05 14.94
CA LYS A 73 5.09 2.12 15.80
C LYS A 73 5.56 3.53 15.39
N ARG A 74 6.78 3.69 14.82
CA ARG A 74 7.23 4.97 14.25
C ARG A 74 6.45 5.36 12.98
N VAL A 75 6.12 4.39 12.12
CA VAL A 75 5.30 4.64 10.92
C VAL A 75 3.85 4.98 11.30
N MET A 76 3.29 4.27 12.29
CA MET A 76 2.00 4.61 12.90
C MET A 76 1.99 6.04 13.47
N GLN A 77 3.06 6.44 14.18
CA GLN A 77 3.20 7.80 14.70
C GLN A 77 3.24 8.84 13.59
N HIS A 78 3.97 8.60 12.50
CA HIS A 78 4.01 9.50 11.33
C HIS A 78 2.62 9.76 10.75
N ILE A 79 1.78 8.72 10.63
CA ILE A 79 0.38 8.88 10.20
C ILE A 79 -0.39 9.74 11.21
N ALA A 80 -0.25 9.46 12.51
CA ALA A 80 -0.97 10.16 13.57
C ALA A 80 -0.58 11.65 13.69
N ASP A 81 0.70 11.99 13.54
CA ASP A 81 1.20 13.36 13.57
C ASP A 81 0.58 14.19 12.41
N ASN A 82 0.45 13.58 11.24
CA ASN A 82 -0.01 14.26 10.03
C ASN A 82 -1.54 14.27 9.85
N THR A 83 -2.27 13.30 10.42
CA THR A 83 -3.73 13.13 10.20
C THR A 83 -4.53 13.26 11.50
N CYS A 84 -5.77 12.76 11.57
CA CYS A 84 -6.48 12.53 12.84
C CYS A 84 -6.52 11.05 13.25
N ILE A 85 -5.88 10.17 12.47
CA ILE A 85 -5.83 8.73 12.76
C ILE A 85 -5.03 8.48 14.03
N THR A 86 -5.50 7.56 14.87
CA THR A 86 -4.74 7.08 16.03
C THR A 86 -4.62 5.55 16.00
N PHE A 87 -3.64 5.02 16.73
CA PHE A 87 -3.34 3.59 16.77
C PHE A 87 -3.39 3.08 18.21
N LYS A 88 -4.28 2.12 18.49
CA LYS A 88 -4.45 1.53 19.83
C LYS A 88 -4.08 0.05 19.80
N GLU A 89 -3.24 -0.37 20.74
CA GLU A 89 -2.93 -1.79 20.94
C GLU A 89 -4.15 -2.49 21.56
N ARG A 90 -4.57 -3.59 20.94
CA ARG A 90 -5.83 -4.31 21.23
C ARG A 90 -5.89 -4.80 22.68
N THR A 91 -7.08 -4.72 23.27
CA THR A 91 -7.42 -5.37 24.54
C THR A 91 -8.38 -6.54 24.36
N ASN A 92 -9.54 -6.29 23.74
CA ASN A 92 -10.65 -7.25 23.64
C ASN A 92 -11.56 -6.99 22.43
N GLU A 93 -11.20 -6.05 21.56
CA GLU A 93 -11.95 -5.67 20.37
C GLU A 93 -12.05 -6.85 19.38
N LYS A 94 -13.20 -6.96 18.71
CA LYS A 94 -13.45 -7.99 17.69
C LYS A 94 -12.80 -7.63 16.35
N GLY A 95 -12.96 -6.38 15.91
CA GLY A 95 -12.31 -5.81 14.73
C GLY A 95 -10.93 -5.26 15.06
N TYR A 96 -9.87 -5.79 14.45
CA TYR A 96 -8.49 -5.36 14.67
C TYR A 96 -7.55 -5.84 13.57
N VAL A 97 -6.43 -5.15 13.37
CA VAL A 97 -5.34 -5.57 12.48
C VAL A 97 -4.38 -6.48 13.22
N ASN A 98 -4.23 -7.72 12.78
CA ASN A 98 -3.15 -8.59 13.20
C ASN A 98 -1.92 -8.35 12.33
N ILE A 99 -0.87 -7.77 12.92
CA ILE A 99 0.39 -7.45 12.25
C ILE A 99 1.39 -8.58 12.50
N TYR A 100 1.82 -9.25 11.42
CA TYR A 100 2.62 -10.47 11.53
C TYR A 100 3.65 -10.62 10.41
N ASN A 101 4.64 -11.46 10.66
CA ASN A 101 5.68 -11.82 9.70
C ASN A 101 5.09 -12.65 8.56
N GLY A 102 5.06 -12.06 7.37
CA GLY A 102 4.57 -12.68 6.15
C GLY A 102 5.50 -13.76 5.58
N LYS A 103 5.07 -14.35 4.46
CA LYS A 103 5.96 -15.14 3.59
C LYS A 103 7.06 -14.25 3.01
N LEU A 104 8.14 -14.87 2.53
CA LEU A 104 9.30 -14.14 2.00
C LEU A 104 8.87 -13.22 0.84
N PHE A 105 9.23 -11.93 0.91
CA PHE A 105 8.84 -10.88 -0.04
C PHE A 105 7.33 -10.66 -0.25
N THR A 106 6.45 -11.22 0.58
CA THR A 106 4.99 -10.98 0.50
C THR A 106 4.55 -9.89 1.47
N CYS A 107 4.04 -8.78 0.93
CA CYS A 107 3.42 -7.68 1.66
C CYS A 107 1.93 -7.67 1.32
N PHE A 108 1.05 -7.53 2.31
CA PHE A 108 -0.38 -7.30 2.07
C PHE A 108 -1.14 -6.80 3.30
N ALA A 109 -2.30 -6.17 3.08
CA ALA A 109 -3.28 -5.81 4.10
C ALA A 109 -4.73 -6.08 3.65
N ASP A 110 -5.58 -6.49 4.61
CA ASP A 110 -7.05 -6.37 4.42
C ASP A 110 -7.42 -4.87 4.44
N MET A 111 -8.21 -4.43 3.45
CA MET A 111 -8.49 -3.01 3.25
C MET A 111 -9.57 -2.46 4.20
N GLY A 112 -9.25 -1.38 4.93
CA GLY A 112 -10.18 -0.66 5.80
C GLY A 112 -10.46 -1.35 7.14
N TYR A 113 -11.72 -1.23 7.57
CA TYR A 113 -12.28 -1.86 8.75
C TYR A 113 -13.26 -2.98 8.40
N TYR A 114 -13.21 -4.04 9.21
CA TYR A 114 -14.17 -5.13 9.31
C TYR A 114 -14.33 -5.49 10.81
N PRO A 115 -15.51 -5.95 11.26
CA PRO A 115 -15.78 -6.26 12.68
C PRO A 115 -15.15 -7.58 13.18
N PHE A 116 -14.02 -8.00 12.61
CA PHE A 116 -13.28 -9.23 12.91
C PHE A 116 -11.77 -9.06 12.74
N LYS A 117 -10.97 -10.10 13.02
CA LYS A 117 -9.51 -10.08 12.83
C LYS A 117 -9.14 -9.90 11.35
N GLN A 118 -8.58 -8.74 11.03
CA GLN A 118 -7.96 -8.37 9.77
C GLN A 118 -6.46 -8.70 9.78
N ARG A 119 -5.81 -8.73 8.62
CA ARG A 119 -4.40 -9.12 8.43
C ARG A 119 -3.58 -7.95 7.91
N LEU A 120 -2.35 -7.84 8.40
CA LEU A 120 -1.27 -7.05 7.79
C LEU A 120 0.00 -7.90 7.81
N SER A 121 0.39 -8.38 6.62
CA SER A 121 1.53 -9.27 6.37
C SER A 121 2.77 -8.45 6.02
N LEU A 122 3.83 -8.54 6.83
CA LEU A 122 5.13 -7.93 6.53
C LEU A 122 6.20 -9.01 6.36
N GLY A 123 6.33 -9.52 5.14
CA GLY A 123 7.45 -10.33 4.69
C GLY A 123 8.79 -9.58 4.74
N LEU A 124 9.91 -10.25 4.45
CA LEU A 124 11.26 -9.68 4.61
C LEU A 124 11.50 -8.38 3.82
N GLY A 125 10.97 -8.27 2.60
CA GLY A 125 11.08 -7.07 1.76
C GLY A 125 10.20 -5.89 2.23
N CYS A 126 9.21 -6.15 3.08
CA CYS A 126 8.19 -5.18 3.49
C CYS A 126 8.61 -4.34 4.70
N ARG A 127 9.86 -4.45 5.15
CA ARG A 127 10.31 -3.97 6.47
C ARG A 127 11.06 -2.65 6.41
N SER A 128 10.87 -1.86 5.36
CA SER A 128 11.28 -0.44 5.32
C SER A 128 10.14 0.46 5.79
N PHE A 129 10.44 1.73 6.04
CA PHE A 129 9.45 2.71 6.51
C PHE A 129 8.29 2.85 5.52
N GLY A 130 8.58 3.14 4.24
CA GLY A 130 7.56 3.37 3.23
C GLY A 130 6.77 2.12 2.84
N ALA A 131 7.38 0.92 2.88
CA ALA A 131 6.62 -0.32 2.67
C ALA A 131 5.57 -0.54 3.77
N ILE A 132 5.92 -0.33 5.04
CA ILE A 132 4.96 -0.40 6.16
C ILE A 132 3.89 0.71 6.03
N LEU A 133 4.27 1.90 5.56
CA LEU A 133 3.36 3.03 5.38
C LEU A 133 2.32 2.76 4.27
N HIS A 134 2.73 2.10 3.19
CA HIS A 134 1.85 1.65 2.10
C HIS A 134 0.79 0.67 2.60
N GLU A 135 1.20 -0.38 3.31
CA GLU A 135 0.26 -1.37 3.89
C GLU A 135 -0.71 -0.72 4.90
N LEU A 136 -0.23 0.25 5.68
CA LEU A 136 -1.10 1.03 6.57
C LEU A 136 -2.05 1.96 5.80
N GLY A 137 -1.67 2.44 4.60
CA GLY A 137 -2.57 3.14 3.68
C GLY A 137 -3.73 2.26 3.24
N HIS A 138 -3.49 0.98 2.91
CA HIS A 138 -4.56 0.01 2.65
C HIS A 138 -5.44 -0.25 3.88
N VAL A 139 -4.84 -0.39 5.08
CA VAL A 139 -5.61 -0.50 6.35
C VAL A 139 -6.52 0.71 6.57
N LEU A 140 -6.13 1.90 6.15
CA LEU A 140 -6.96 3.12 6.21
C LEU A 140 -7.98 3.24 5.07
N GLY A 141 -7.94 2.32 4.10
CA GLY A 141 -8.90 2.27 3.00
C GLY A 141 -8.47 2.98 1.72
N LEU A 142 -7.18 3.26 1.53
CA LEU A 142 -6.65 3.78 0.27
C LEU A 142 -6.41 2.62 -0.73
N TYR A 143 -6.81 2.82 -1.99
CA TYR A 143 -6.32 1.99 -3.10
C TYR A 143 -5.05 2.60 -3.70
N HIS A 144 -4.41 1.87 -4.61
CA HIS A 144 -3.24 2.38 -5.32
C HIS A 144 -3.52 3.60 -6.20
N GLU A 145 -2.55 4.52 -6.28
CA GLU A 145 -2.68 5.69 -7.15
C GLU A 145 -2.71 5.30 -8.63
N GLN A 146 -1.99 4.25 -9.06
CA GLN A 146 -2.09 3.74 -10.43
C GLN A 146 -3.39 2.98 -10.73
N GLN A 147 -4.36 2.87 -9.81
CA GLN A 147 -5.69 2.31 -10.12
C GLN A 147 -6.74 3.40 -10.42
N ARG A 148 -6.34 4.68 -10.39
CA ARG A 148 -7.16 5.88 -10.64
C ARG A 148 -7.93 5.90 -11.97
N PRO A 149 -9.05 6.65 -12.08
CA PRO A 149 -9.84 6.75 -13.31
C PRO A 149 -9.08 7.34 -14.48
N ASP A 150 -8.49 8.47 -14.12
CA ASP A 150 -7.77 9.47 -14.89
C ASP A 150 -6.29 9.11 -15.00
N ARG A 151 -5.82 7.99 -14.41
CA ARG A 151 -4.40 7.60 -14.44
C ARG A 151 -3.82 7.63 -15.85
N ASP A 152 -4.61 7.26 -16.86
CA ASP A 152 -4.12 7.09 -18.22
C ASP A 152 -3.82 8.46 -18.86
N ASP A 153 -4.18 9.58 -18.22
CA ASP A 153 -3.74 10.94 -18.56
C ASP A 153 -2.34 11.26 -18.00
N TYR A 154 -1.90 10.54 -16.97
CA TYR A 154 -0.66 10.78 -16.22
C TYR A 154 0.42 9.71 -16.44
N VAL A 155 0.05 8.46 -16.67
CA VAL A 155 0.95 7.30 -16.84
C VAL A 155 0.59 6.43 -18.04
N ILE A 156 1.56 5.67 -18.51
CA ILE A 156 1.40 4.59 -19.51
C ILE A 156 1.64 3.27 -18.78
N VAL A 157 0.70 2.33 -18.89
CA VAL A 157 0.79 0.98 -18.31
C VAL A 157 1.08 -0.04 -19.41
N TYR A 158 2.26 -0.66 -19.35
CA TYR A 158 2.69 -1.70 -20.30
C TYR A 158 2.18 -3.06 -19.85
N LYS A 159 0.92 -3.39 -20.17
CA LYS A 159 0.25 -4.62 -19.68
C LYS A 159 1.05 -5.89 -19.97
N ASP A 160 1.64 -6.00 -21.15
CA ASP A 160 2.44 -7.18 -21.55
C ASP A 160 3.72 -7.36 -20.72
N ASN A 161 4.18 -6.31 -20.03
CA ASN A 161 5.34 -6.33 -19.15
C ASN A 161 5.01 -6.75 -17.70
N ILE A 162 3.73 -6.88 -17.33
CA ILE A 162 3.30 -7.19 -15.96
C ILE A 162 3.28 -8.72 -15.74
N GLN A 163 3.74 -9.18 -14.57
CA GLN A 163 3.60 -10.58 -14.13
C GLN A 163 2.12 -10.99 -14.08
N THR A 164 1.77 -12.20 -14.54
CA THR A 164 0.37 -12.64 -14.68
C THR A 164 -0.45 -12.50 -13.40
N GLY A 165 0.12 -12.89 -12.25
CA GLY A 165 -0.53 -12.77 -10.93
C GLY A 165 -0.68 -11.33 -10.40
N ALA A 166 -0.17 -10.33 -11.11
CA ALA A 166 -0.17 -8.92 -10.70
C ALA A 166 -1.06 -8.01 -11.55
N LEU A 167 -1.71 -8.54 -12.62
CA LEU A 167 -2.48 -7.71 -13.55
C LEU A 167 -3.56 -6.85 -12.87
N ARG A 168 -4.18 -7.37 -11.80
CA ARG A 168 -5.18 -6.65 -10.97
C ARG A 168 -4.61 -5.44 -10.23
N ASP A 169 -3.33 -5.44 -9.83
CA ASP A 169 -2.65 -4.28 -9.22
C ASP A 169 -2.66 -3.06 -10.19
N TYR A 170 -2.82 -3.32 -11.50
CA TYR A 170 -2.84 -2.34 -12.59
C TYR A 170 -4.17 -2.31 -13.34
N GLU A 171 -5.23 -2.90 -12.81
CA GLU A 171 -6.58 -2.67 -13.32
C GLU A 171 -7.08 -1.32 -12.81
N LYS A 172 -7.44 -0.40 -13.73
CA LYS A 172 -8.33 0.69 -13.32
C LYS A 172 -9.61 0.02 -12.88
N ARG A 173 -10.23 0.52 -11.82
CA ARG A 173 -11.54 0.02 -11.38
C ARG A 173 -12.63 0.74 -12.22
N PHE A 174 -13.65 1.44 -11.69
CA PHE A 174 -14.53 2.36 -12.47
C PHE A 174 -14.67 3.76 -11.80
N GLU A 175 -15.73 4.54 -12.01
CA GLU A 175 -15.88 5.91 -11.43
C GLU A 175 -16.92 6.05 -10.30
N ASN A 176 -17.81 5.10 -10.13
CA ASN A 176 -19.08 5.23 -9.41
C ASN A 176 -19.04 4.80 -7.91
N ASN A 177 -17.90 4.28 -7.45
CA ASN A 177 -17.60 3.75 -6.12
C ASN A 177 -16.17 4.18 -5.68
N THR A 178 -15.64 5.26 -6.29
CA THR A 178 -14.34 5.88 -5.97
C THR A 178 -14.54 7.21 -5.29
N ARG A 179 -13.59 7.59 -4.43
CA ARG A 179 -13.35 9.00 -4.13
C ARG A 179 -12.02 9.41 -4.79
N VAL A 180 -12.10 10.18 -5.88
CA VAL A 180 -10.94 10.90 -6.42
C VAL A 180 -10.76 12.12 -5.54
N ILE A 181 -9.70 12.12 -4.72
CA ILE A 181 -9.37 13.21 -3.80
C ILE A 181 -8.06 13.84 -4.27
N GLY A 182 -8.17 15.03 -4.87
CA GLY A 182 -7.03 15.79 -5.38
C GLY A 182 -6.46 15.31 -6.73
N PRO A 183 -5.45 16.03 -7.26
CA PRO A 183 -4.76 15.67 -8.50
C PRO A 183 -4.01 14.34 -8.35
N PHE A 184 -3.59 13.77 -9.49
CA PHE A 184 -2.74 12.57 -9.51
C PHE A 184 -1.39 12.84 -8.86
N ASP A 185 -1.00 11.96 -7.93
CA ASP A 185 0.21 12.11 -7.14
C ASP A 185 1.29 11.08 -7.52
N TYR A 186 2.25 11.51 -8.33
CA TYR A 186 3.39 10.70 -8.78
C TYR A 186 4.30 10.23 -7.63
N ASP A 187 4.28 10.93 -6.49
CA ASP A 187 5.13 10.65 -5.34
C ASP A 187 4.37 10.00 -4.18
N SER A 188 3.04 9.80 -4.31
CA SER A 188 2.17 9.14 -3.34
C SER A 188 2.78 7.86 -2.78
N ILE A 189 2.62 7.61 -1.49
CA ILE A 189 3.01 6.32 -0.92
C ILE A 189 2.25 5.15 -1.56
N MET A 190 1.04 5.41 -2.09
CA MET A 190 0.18 4.41 -2.71
C MET A 190 0.47 4.15 -4.20
N ILE A 191 1.49 4.78 -4.80
CA ILE A 191 1.87 4.51 -6.20
C ILE A 191 2.98 3.45 -6.29
N TYR A 192 2.82 2.53 -7.24
CA TYR A 192 3.89 1.60 -7.64
C TYR A 192 4.98 2.29 -8.45
N GLY A 193 6.21 1.84 -8.27
CA GLY A 193 7.36 2.23 -9.07
C GLY A 193 7.36 1.62 -10.47
N GLU A 194 8.22 2.12 -11.36
CA GLU A 194 8.27 1.71 -12.77
C GLU A 194 8.59 0.21 -12.99
N THR A 195 9.24 -0.42 -12.01
CA THR A 195 9.71 -1.82 -12.08
C THR A 195 8.98 -2.75 -11.12
N ASP A 196 7.97 -2.28 -10.40
CA ASP A 196 7.13 -3.17 -9.60
C ASP A 196 6.39 -4.17 -10.51
N ALA A 197 6.12 -5.37 -10.00
CA ALA A 197 5.43 -6.45 -10.71
C ALA A 197 5.94 -6.83 -12.12
N ARG A 198 7.13 -6.40 -12.53
CA ARG A 198 7.59 -6.59 -13.91
C ARG A 198 7.98 -8.03 -14.24
N LYS A 199 7.80 -8.42 -15.49
CA LYS A 199 8.58 -9.49 -16.13
C LYS A 199 10.06 -9.04 -16.19
N SER A 200 10.98 -9.99 -16.22
CA SER A 200 12.42 -9.67 -16.18
C SER A 200 12.81 -8.72 -17.33
N GLY A 201 13.65 -7.73 -17.03
CA GLY A 201 14.20 -6.78 -18.02
C GLY A 201 13.30 -5.61 -18.43
N SER A 202 12.01 -5.58 -18.08
CA SER A 202 11.06 -4.57 -18.57
C SER A 202 10.73 -3.45 -17.56
N VAL A 203 9.73 -2.62 -17.86
CA VAL A 203 9.04 -1.70 -16.92
C VAL A 203 7.53 -1.88 -17.07
N THR A 204 6.77 -1.84 -15.97
CA THR A 204 5.30 -1.93 -16.01
C THR A 204 4.65 -0.58 -16.26
N MET A 205 5.29 0.50 -15.84
CA MET A 205 4.75 1.85 -15.97
C MET A 205 5.83 2.88 -16.34
N LYS A 206 5.39 3.92 -17.05
CA LYS A 206 6.13 5.16 -17.24
C LYS A 206 5.21 6.36 -17.03
N VAL A 207 5.73 7.44 -16.48
CA VAL A 207 5.02 8.73 -16.45
C VAL A 207 4.93 9.33 -17.86
N LYS A 208 3.87 10.09 -18.13
CA LYS A 208 3.76 10.92 -19.34
C LYS A 208 4.48 12.27 -19.19
N LYS A 209 4.66 12.75 -17.96
CA LYS A 209 5.38 14.00 -17.64
C LYS A 209 6.89 13.82 -17.87
N PRO A 210 7.54 14.58 -18.77
CA PRO A 210 8.98 14.48 -19.00
C PRO A 210 9.80 14.71 -17.73
N GLY A 211 10.85 13.91 -17.54
CA GLY A 211 11.81 14.03 -16.43
C GLY A 211 11.35 13.50 -15.07
N ALA A 212 10.07 13.16 -14.89
CA ALA A 212 9.61 12.46 -13.69
C ALA A 212 9.87 10.94 -13.78
N THR A 213 9.87 10.25 -12.63
CA THR A 213 10.02 8.78 -12.53
C THR A 213 9.16 8.26 -11.38
N LEU A 214 8.71 7.01 -11.45
CA LEU A 214 7.97 6.37 -10.35
C LEU A 214 8.90 5.52 -9.49
N VAL A 215 8.97 5.84 -8.19
CA VAL A 215 9.80 5.14 -7.21
C VAL A 215 8.92 4.21 -6.36
N ASN A 216 9.37 2.97 -6.13
CA ASN A 216 8.65 2.00 -5.29
C ASN A 216 8.52 2.47 -3.84
N ALA A 217 7.39 2.16 -3.19
CA ALA A 217 7.07 2.55 -1.82
C ALA A 217 8.16 2.21 -0.79
N SER A 218 8.92 1.12 -0.96
CA SER A 218 9.98 0.74 -0.01
C SER A 218 11.13 1.74 0.11
N LEU A 219 11.33 2.59 -0.91
CA LEU A 219 12.32 3.66 -0.97
C LEU A 219 11.78 5.03 -0.49
N LYS A 220 10.50 5.10 -0.09
CA LYS A 220 9.85 6.31 0.41
C LYS A 220 9.91 6.39 1.94
N HIS A 221 9.83 7.61 2.47
CA HIS A 221 10.08 7.89 3.90
C HIS A 221 8.99 8.74 4.59
N GLU A 222 7.93 9.13 3.88
CA GLU A 222 6.84 9.94 4.40
C GLU A 222 5.56 9.78 3.56
N LEU A 223 4.48 10.41 4.01
CA LEU A 223 3.25 10.64 3.26
C LEU A 223 3.42 11.94 2.48
N THR A 224 2.95 12.02 1.24
CA THR A 224 2.88 13.31 0.55
C THR A 224 1.79 14.20 1.17
N ALA A 225 1.81 15.50 0.89
CA ALA A 225 0.70 16.40 1.24
C ALA A 225 -0.65 15.93 0.66
N LEU A 226 -0.64 15.26 -0.50
CA LEU A 226 -1.84 14.71 -1.13
C LEU A 226 -2.30 13.41 -0.48
N ASP A 227 -1.40 12.55 0.00
CA ASP A 227 -1.76 11.38 0.82
C ASP A 227 -2.38 11.81 2.16
N ILE A 228 -1.79 12.82 2.80
CA ILE A 228 -2.33 13.42 4.04
C ILE A 228 -3.73 13.99 3.79
N LYS A 229 -3.92 14.72 2.69
CA LYS A 229 -5.23 15.22 2.25
C LYS A 229 -6.24 14.10 2.01
N LYS A 230 -5.86 13.04 1.28
CA LYS A 230 -6.70 11.86 1.03
C LYS A 230 -7.21 11.24 2.34
N ILE A 231 -6.33 11.02 3.32
CA ILE A 231 -6.71 10.45 4.62
C ILE A 231 -7.59 11.44 5.40
N ASN A 232 -7.23 12.73 5.46
CA ASN A 232 -7.99 13.73 6.21
C ASN A 232 -9.40 13.94 5.67
N THR A 233 -9.56 13.99 4.34
CA THR A 233 -10.88 14.05 3.67
C THR A 233 -11.67 12.75 3.83
N LEU A 234 -11.01 11.58 3.85
CA LEU A 234 -11.69 10.30 4.04
C LEU A 234 -12.27 10.15 5.45
N TYR A 235 -11.55 10.62 6.48
CA TYR A 235 -11.93 10.51 7.89
C TYR A 235 -12.54 11.79 8.49
N ASN A 236 -12.83 12.81 7.67
CA ASN A 236 -13.37 14.11 8.09
C ASN A 236 -12.56 14.76 9.25
N CYS A 237 -11.23 14.74 9.14
CA CYS A 237 -10.33 15.12 10.23
C CYS A 237 -10.46 16.61 10.62
N PRO A 238 -10.83 16.93 11.88
CA PRO A 238 -11.11 18.31 12.29
C PRO A 238 -9.94 19.28 12.04
N GLY A 239 -10.25 20.43 11.44
CA GLY A 239 -9.31 21.55 11.27
C GLY A 239 -8.20 21.34 10.24
N LYS A 240 -8.21 20.23 9.47
CA LYS A 240 -7.16 19.89 8.49
C LYS A 240 -7.56 20.10 7.02
N ASP A 241 -8.68 20.75 6.74
CA ASP A 241 -9.20 21.06 5.38
C ASP A 241 -8.42 22.17 4.62
N LYS A 242 -7.19 22.51 5.04
CA LYS A 242 -6.46 23.73 4.59
C LYS A 242 -5.23 23.48 3.70
N PHE A 243 -5.12 22.30 3.09
CA PHE A 243 -4.11 21.95 2.08
C PHE A 243 -4.79 21.24 0.92
#